data_AF-A0A931HZN3-F1
#
_entry.id   AF-A0A931HZN3-F1
#
_cell.length_a   1.000
_cell.length_b   1.000
_cell.length_c   1.000
_cell.angle_alpha   90.00
_cell.angle_beta   90.00
_cell.angle_gamma   90.00
#
_symmetry.space_group_name_H-M   'P 1'
#
loop_
_entity.id
_entity.type
_entity.pdbx_description
1 polymer ?
#
loop_
_entity_poly.entity_id
_entity_poly.type
_entity_poly.pdbx_seq_one_letter_code
_entity_poly.pdbx_strand_id
1 'polypeptide(L)'
;MLRLFKGLLTRPAPALAAVGAVPETRLQAVMERATRRGAEVTPRRGDDVPIGAPRTAVPPVSGRSGGGEPPRAPPNRGGGGHGRVPPVPKIYLSEPAIRSSDAYAVVGQVIEVVNFLCFRHGYMMDEIPAEYAMVYSADFYYQQVLNGGHGQFTHNAAGHENTWRFARAGLAAMGAADYLAAFDELCAILARDPARAEAIRKGAGFGTIDPAIEALDTRFFELHRTAPLTGIMTPWLVARPEVEVLPAEAFARRLDELAADPALAARREAQQAAALAERMKDASFRLGHALAKKAGRTFQHWSHALKDIELGGRTWPDVLVHVSEEAIGYVVSPGNGVYELYDARSRERIAVWSILENGTGTGGA
;
A
#
# COMPACT_ATOMS: atom_id res chain seq x y z
N MET A 1 28.05 12.55 -9.23
CA MET A 1 27.81 12.74 -7.78
C MET A 1 26.99 11.58 -7.23
N LEU A 2 27.61 10.40 -7.20
CA LEU A 2 27.09 9.17 -6.61
C LEU A 2 28.04 8.85 -5.44
N ARG A 3 27.50 8.53 -4.26
CA ARG A 3 28.17 8.29 -2.96
C ARG A 3 28.17 9.48 -2.00
N LEU A 4 27.04 9.70 -1.30
CA LEU A 4 27.01 10.28 0.06
C LEU A 4 25.69 10.11 0.84
N PHE A 5 24.83 9.15 0.47
CA PHE A 5 23.60 8.84 1.23
C PHE A 5 23.54 7.35 1.59
N LYS A 6 24.40 6.93 2.52
CA LYS A 6 24.39 5.58 3.09
C LYS A 6 24.57 5.69 4.60
N GLY A 7 23.48 6.04 5.29
CA GLY A 7 23.50 6.21 6.73
C GLY A 7 22.28 6.97 7.27
N LEU A 8 21.08 6.42 7.07
CA LEU A 8 19.90 6.59 7.93
C LEU A 8 18.81 5.66 7.37
N LEU A 9 18.79 4.42 7.85
CA LEU A 9 17.80 3.41 7.47
C LEU A 9 17.17 2.87 8.75
N THR A 10 15.98 3.35 9.11
CA THR A 10 15.02 2.59 9.95
C THR A 10 13.58 3.09 9.76
N ARG A 11 12.90 2.48 8.77
CA ARG A 11 11.57 1.85 8.87
C ARG A 11 11.11 1.39 7.48
N PRO A 12 10.71 0.12 7.30
CA PRO A 12 9.79 -0.22 6.23
C PRO A 12 8.39 0.27 6.63
N ALA A 13 7.79 1.13 5.81
CA ALA A 13 6.34 1.16 5.67
C ALA A 13 5.85 -0.26 5.32
N PRO A 14 4.63 -0.67 5.68
CA PRO A 14 4.08 -1.92 5.15
C PRO A 14 4.12 -1.85 3.61
N ALA A 15 5.00 -2.68 3.02
CA ALA A 15 5.07 -3.07 1.61
C ALA A 15 4.67 -2.02 0.54
N LEU A 16 5.23 -0.81 0.61
CA LEU A 16 5.13 0.19 -0.48
C LEU A 16 6.48 0.55 -1.11
N ALA A 17 7.57 -0.10 -0.65
CA ALA A 17 8.92 0.13 -1.15
C ALA A 17 9.45 -1.12 -1.88
N ALA A 18 8.91 -1.39 -3.08
CA ALA A 18 9.56 -2.15 -4.14
C ALA A 18 8.76 -1.99 -5.45
N VAL A 19 8.76 -0.79 -6.03
CA VAL A 19 8.45 -0.63 -7.47
C VAL A 19 9.72 -1.03 -8.23
N GLY A 20 9.96 -2.35 -8.27
CA GLY A 20 10.92 -2.95 -9.20
C GLY A 20 10.13 -3.39 -10.43
N ALA A 21 10.67 -3.13 -11.62
CA ALA A 21 10.10 -3.59 -12.88
C ALA A 21 9.69 -5.07 -12.80
N VAL A 22 8.50 -5.38 -13.33
CA VAL A 22 7.98 -6.74 -13.43
C VAL A 22 9.03 -7.62 -14.13
N PRO A 23 9.51 -8.70 -13.49
CA PRO A 23 10.31 -9.68 -14.21
C PRO A 23 9.42 -10.30 -15.29
N GLU A 24 9.84 -10.15 -16.55
CA GLU A 24 9.18 -10.64 -17.77
C GLU A 24 8.72 -12.11 -17.65
N THR A 25 9.42 -12.88 -16.82
CA THR A 25 9.17 -14.29 -16.49
C THR A 25 7.85 -14.54 -15.73
N ARG A 26 7.33 -13.58 -14.94
CA ARG A 26 6.10 -13.76 -14.17
C ARG A 26 4.84 -13.47 -14.99
N LEU A 27 4.92 -12.51 -15.90
CA LEU A 27 3.89 -12.25 -16.91
C LEU A 27 3.76 -13.48 -17.84
N GLN A 28 4.88 -14.05 -18.27
CA GLN A 28 4.90 -15.31 -19.04
C GLN A 28 4.26 -16.48 -18.28
N ALA A 29 4.50 -16.63 -16.97
CA ALA A 29 3.94 -17.74 -16.18
C ALA A 29 2.40 -17.67 -16.01
N VAL A 30 1.82 -16.47 -15.90
CA VAL A 30 0.37 -16.28 -15.89
C VAL A 30 -0.21 -16.52 -17.28
N MET A 31 0.47 -16.05 -18.34
CA MET A 31 0.06 -16.23 -19.73
C MET A 31 0.13 -17.70 -20.21
N GLU A 32 1.13 -18.47 -19.79
CA GLU A 32 1.22 -19.90 -20.09
C GLU A 32 0.08 -20.70 -19.45
N ARG A 33 -0.40 -20.30 -18.26
CA ARG A 33 -1.57 -20.95 -17.62
C ARG A 33 -2.86 -20.66 -18.38
N ALA A 34 -3.05 -19.45 -18.89
CA ALA A 34 -4.21 -19.09 -19.71
C ALA A 34 -4.20 -19.84 -21.05
N THR A 35 -3.04 -19.95 -21.70
CA THR A 35 -2.89 -20.61 -23.01
C THR A 35 -3.08 -22.13 -22.91
N ARG A 36 -2.59 -22.78 -21.85
CA ARG A 36 -2.77 -24.24 -21.63
C ARG A 36 -4.24 -24.64 -21.39
N ARG A 37 -5.07 -23.74 -20.84
CA ARG A 37 -6.52 -24.02 -20.64
C ARG A 37 -7.38 -23.70 -21.86
N GLY A 38 -6.91 -22.85 -22.78
CA GLY A 38 -7.58 -22.60 -24.06
C GLY A 38 -7.44 -23.73 -25.09
N ALA A 39 -6.47 -24.64 -24.91
CA ALA A 39 -6.19 -25.74 -25.83
C ALA A 39 -6.95 -27.05 -25.51
N GLU A 40 -7.58 -27.17 -24.34
CA GLU A 40 -8.38 -28.34 -23.95
C GLU A 40 -9.89 -28.10 -24.17
N VAL A 41 -10.29 -27.67 -25.36
CA VAL A 41 -11.68 -27.82 -25.81
C VAL A 41 -11.69 -28.21 -27.28
N THR A 42 -11.55 -29.51 -27.56
CA THR A 42 -12.03 -30.09 -28.82
C THR A 42 -13.51 -30.52 -28.68
N PRO A 43 -14.32 -30.35 -29.74
CA PRO A 43 -15.77 -30.33 -29.62
C PRO A 43 -16.38 -31.74 -29.74
N ARG A 44 -17.40 -32.02 -28.93
CA ARG A 44 -18.33 -33.13 -29.19
C ARG A 44 -19.42 -32.67 -30.17
N ARG A 45 -19.68 -33.55 -31.14
CA ARG A 45 -20.51 -33.45 -32.32
C ARG A 45 -21.90 -34.05 -32.05
N GLY A 46 -22.96 -33.49 -32.65
CA GLY A 46 -24.36 -33.95 -32.61
C GLY A 46 -25.18 -33.20 -31.56
N ASP A 47 -26.34 -32.58 -31.83
CA ASP A 47 -27.37 -32.90 -32.81
C ASP A 47 -28.14 -31.65 -33.31
N ASP A 48 -28.72 -31.81 -34.51
CA ASP A 48 -29.54 -30.84 -35.24
C ASP A 48 -30.87 -30.48 -34.53
N VAL A 49 -31.34 -29.24 -34.73
CA VAL A 49 -32.68 -28.86 -35.23
C VAL A 49 -32.78 -27.32 -35.28
N PRO A 50 -33.44 -26.73 -36.30
CA PRO A 50 -33.24 -25.36 -36.76
C PRO A 50 -34.24 -24.39 -36.14
N ILE A 51 -34.01 -23.06 -36.24
CA ILE A 51 -35.05 -22.02 -36.46
C ILE A 51 -34.39 -20.64 -36.63
N GLY A 52 -34.67 -20.02 -37.79
CA GLY A 52 -35.17 -18.65 -37.92
C GLY A 52 -34.34 -17.47 -37.41
N ALA A 53 -33.72 -16.73 -38.35
CA ALA A 53 -33.49 -15.30 -38.18
C ALA A 53 -34.82 -14.55 -38.01
N PRO A 54 -34.84 -13.42 -37.28
CA PRO A 54 -34.92 -12.17 -38.04
C PRO A 54 -34.04 -11.03 -37.52
N ARG A 55 -33.63 -10.22 -38.49
CA ARG A 55 -33.17 -8.84 -38.35
C ARG A 55 -34.22 -7.99 -37.64
N THR A 56 -33.81 -7.16 -36.68
CA THR A 56 -34.41 -5.83 -36.49
C THR A 56 -33.34 -4.81 -36.12
N ALA A 57 -33.35 -3.71 -36.85
CA ALA A 57 -32.53 -2.54 -36.66
C ALA A 57 -33.07 -1.68 -35.51
N VAL A 58 -32.18 -1.00 -34.79
CA VAL A 58 -32.52 0.07 -33.83
C VAL A 58 -31.79 1.34 -34.29
N PRO A 59 -32.46 2.52 -34.28
CA PRO A 59 -32.08 3.71 -35.06
C PRO A 59 -31.00 4.59 -34.39
N PRO A 60 -30.46 5.60 -35.09
CA PRO A 60 -29.37 6.42 -34.57
C PRO A 60 -29.89 7.44 -33.55
N VAL A 61 -29.26 7.48 -32.37
CA VAL A 61 -29.44 8.58 -31.41
C VAL A 61 -28.47 9.70 -31.79
N SER A 62 -29.05 10.79 -32.26
CA SER A 62 -28.40 12.07 -32.51
C SER A 62 -28.54 12.96 -31.27
N GLY A 63 -27.45 13.65 -30.91
CA GLY A 63 -27.49 14.96 -30.25
C GLY A 63 -27.45 15.01 -28.73
N ARG A 64 -26.26 15.23 -28.16
CA ARG A 64 -25.92 16.49 -27.43
C ARG A 64 -24.49 16.45 -26.92
N SER A 65 -23.64 17.22 -27.57
CA SER A 65 -22.33 17.66 -27.08
C SER A 65 -22.54 18.64 -25.93
N GLY A 66 -22.50 18.15 -24.69
CA GLY A 66 -22.38 18.97 -23.49
C GLY A 66 -20.96 18.82 -22.95
N GLY A 67 -20.12 19.82 -23.16
CA GLY A 67 -18.82 19.92 -22.49
C GLY A 67 -19.04 20.14 -20.99
N GLY A 68 -19.11 19.04 -20.23
CA GLY A 68 -19.08 19.08 -18.78
C GLY A 68 -17.63 19.24 -18.32
N GLU A 69 -17.34 20.31 -17.61
CA GLU A 69 -16.11 20.43 -16.81
C GLU A 69 -15.98 19.17 -15.94
N PRO A 70 -14.79 18.52 -15.90
CA PRO A 70 -14.61 17.33 -15.07
C PRO A 70 -14.97 17.66 -13.61
N PRO A 71 -15.56 16.72 -12.86
CA PRO A 71 -16.02 16.98 -11.50
C PRO A 71 -14.87 17.50 -10.65
N ARG A 72 -15.00 18.75 -10.18
CA ARG A 72 -14.08 19.31 -9.19
C ARG A 72 -14.16 18.47 -7.92
N ALA A 73 -13.00 18.16 -7.34
CA ALA A 73 -12.93 17.45 -6.08
C ALA A 73 -13.75 18.16 -4.99
N PRO A 74 -14.44 17.43 -4.11
CA PRO A 74 -15.24 18.02 -3.05
C PRO A 74 -14.38 18.90 -2.13
N PRO A 75 -14.90 20.03 -1.63
CA PRO A 75 -14.14 20.93 -0.77
C PRO A 75 -13.76 20.25 0.54
N ASN A 76 -12.50 20.46 0.93
CA ASN A 76 -11.88 19.98 2.15
C ASN A 76 -12.60 20.52 3.40
N ARG A 77 -13.57 19.77 3.93
CA ARG A 77 -14.23 20.07 5.22
C ARG A 77 -13.41 19.44 6.34
N GLY A 78 -12.34 20.12 6.73
CA GLY A 78 -11.49 19.75 7.86
C GLY A 78 -12.25 19.78 9.19
N GLY A 79 -12.25 18.65 9.89
CA GLY A 79 -12.69 18.53 11.28
C GLY A 79 -11.56 18.88 12.26
N GLY A 80 -11.87 19.79 13.19
CA GLY A 80 -11.39 19.86 14.59
C GLY A 80 -9.90 19.76 14.92
N GLY A 81 -9.32 20.89 15.34
CA GLY A 81 -8.75 20.97 16.69
C GLY A 81 -7.27 20.68 16.96
N HIS A 82 -6.44 20.40 15.95
CA HIS A 82 -4.97 20.35 16.13
C HIS A 82 -4.30 21.23 15.07
N GLY A 83 -3.26 21.99 15.46
CA GLY A 83 -2.59 23.02 14.65
C GLY A 83 -2.62 22.71 13.15
N ARG A 84 -3.39 23.50 12.41
CA ARG A 84 -3.73 23.19 11.02
C ARG A 84 -2.46 23.25 10.18
N VAL A 85 -1.99 22.09 9.74
CA VAL A 85 -0.92 22.00 8.75
C VAL A 85 -1.39 22.74 7.49
N PRO A 86 -0.64 23.73 6.99
CA PRO A 86 -0.97 24.40 5.75
C PRO A 86 -0.99 23.39 4.60
N PRO A 87 -2.02 23.41 3.73
CA PRO A 87 -2.04 22.53 2.58
C PRO A 87 -0.89 22.85 1.64
N VAL A 88 -0.40 21.84 0.94
CA VAL A 88 0.61 22.03 -0.11
C VAL A 88 -0.03 22.81 -1.26
N PRO A 89 0.56 23.95 -1.68
CA PRO A 89 -0.16 24.93 -2.49
C PRO A 89 -0.20 24.58 -4.00
N LYS A 90 0.73 23.76 -4.47
CA LYS A 90 0.95 23.49 -5.90
C LYS A 90 1.45 22.06 -6.12
N ILE A 91 1.38 21.64 -7.38
CA ILE A 91 1.99 20.40 -7.85
C ILE A 91 3.40 20.75 -8.31
N TYR A 92 4.41 20.28 -7.59
CA TYR A 92 5.81 20.44 -7.97
C TYR A 92 6.28 19.26 -8.80
N LEU A 93 6.85 19.52 -9.96
CA LEU A 93 7.55 18.52 -10.77
C LEU A 93 8.98 18.98 -11.04
N SER A 94 9.90 18.06 -11.25
CA SER A 94 11.28 18.40 -11.61
C SER A 94 11.48 18.43 -13.11
N GLU A 95 12.33 19.33 -13.60
CA GLU A 95 12.74 19.36 -15.00
C GLU A 95 13.27 18.00 -15.51
N PRO A 96 14.10 17.24 -14.76
CA PRO A 96 14.53 15.91 -15.17
C PRO A 96 13.36 14.93 -15.38
N ALA A 97 12.35 14.94 -14.51
CA ALA A 97 11.19 14.07 -14.65
C ALA A 97 10.37 14.42 -15.91
N ILE A 98 10.16 15.71 -16.17
CA ILE A 98 9.45 16.21 -17.36
C ILE A 98 10.20 15.91 -18.66
N ARG A 99 11.54 16.01 -18.65
CA ARG A 99 12.39 15.77 -19.83
C ARG A 99 12.73 14.31 -20.06
N SER A 100 12.34 13.42 -19.15
CA SER A 100 12.65 11.99 -19.26
C SER A 100 11.90 11.36 -20.44
N SER A 101 12.57 10.46 -21.15
CA SER A 101 11.92 9.59 -22.14
C SER A 101 11.17 8.42 -21.49
N ASP A 102 11.38 8.18 -20.20
CA ASP A 102 10.62 7.18 -19.44
C ASP A 102 9.23 7.72 -19.12
N ALA A 103 8.20 7.07 -19.69
CA ALA A 103 6.79 7.41 -19.48
C ALA A 103 6.36 7.34 -18.01
N TYR A 104 7.10 6.61 -17.17
CA TYR A 104 6.86 6.51 -15.74
C TYR A 104 7.53 7.62 -14.92
N ALA A 105 8.47 8.40 -15.46
CA ALA A 105 9.27 9.33 -14.66
C ALA A 105 8.45 10.35 -13.85
N VAL A 106 7.39 10.90 -14.46
CA VAL A 106 6.49 11.84 -13.79
C VAL A 106 5.65 11.14 -12.71
N VAL A 107 5.08 9.97 -13.03
CA VAL A 107 4.29 9.17 -12.07
C VAL A 107 5.16 8.72 -10.89
N GLY A 108 6.36 8.22 -11.17
CA GLY A 108 7.38 7.87 -10.18
C GLY A 108 7.71 9.05 -9.27
N GLN A 109 7.89 10.24 -9.81
CA GLN A 109 8.11 11.43 -9.00
C GLN A 109 6.92 11.78 -8.11
N VAL A 110 5.67 11.66 -8.59
CA VAL A 110 4.49 11.83 -7.73
C VAL A 110 4.53 10.86 -6.55
N ILE A 111 4.89 9.61 -6.80
CA ILE A 111 4.98 8.58 -5.75
C ILE A 111 6.04 8.94 -4.73
N GLU A 112 7.19 9.43 -5.18
CA GLU A 112 8.25 9.93 -4.29
C GLU A 112 7.76 11.10 -3.44
N VAL A 113 7.07 12.08 -4.03
CA VAL A 113 6.51 13.24 -3.32
C VAL A 113 5.50 12.81 -2.27
N VAL A 114 4.53 11.96 -2.63
CA VAL A 114 3.51 11.49 -1.69
C VAL A 114 4.12 10.63 -0.57
N ASN A 115 5.06 9.74 -0.91
CA ASN A 115 5.81 8.96 0.08
C ASN A 115 6.59 9.87 1.03
N PHE A 116 7.22 10.91 0.52
CA PHE A 116 7.96 11.87 1.32
C PHE A 116 7.02 12.68 2.22
N LEU A 117 6.06 13.41 1.65
CA LEU A 117 5.21 14.33 2.40
C LEU A 117 4.26 13.59 3.35
N CYS A 118 3.54 12.57 2.87
CA CYS A 118 2.51 11.91 3.67
C CYS A 118 3.11 10.87 4.62
N PHE A 119 3.90 9.95 4.09
CA PHE A 119 4.34 8.78 4.86
C PHE A 119 5.60 9.03 5.70
N ARG A 120 6.48 9.95 5.30
CA ARG A 120 7.65 10.35 6.12
C ARG A 120 7.37 11.60 6.95
N HIS A 121 6.66 12.57 6.38
CA HIS A 121 6.47 13.87 7.02
C HIS A 121 5.06 14.10 7.62
N GLY A 122 4.10 13.21 7.44
CA GLY A 122 2.83 13.24 8.17
C GLY A 122 1.77 14.18 7.60
N TYR A 123 1.93 14.62 6.36
CA TYR A 123 0.80 15.17 5.61
C TYR A 123 -0.30 14.12 5.45
N MET A 124 -1.55 14.56 5.41
CA MET A 124 -2.68 13.74 5.02
C MET A 124 -2.89 13.83 3.51
N MET A 125 -3.50 12.80 2.91
CA MET A 125 -3.83 12.81 1.48
C MET A 125 -4.77 13.96 1.08
N ASP A 126 -5.55 14.48 2.03
CA ASP A 126 -6.43 15.65 1.84
C ASP A 126 -5.73 17.01 2.01
N GLU A 127 -4.45 17.01 2.40
CA GLU A 127 -3.64 18.22 2.62
C GLU A 127 -2.61 18.46 1.51
N ILE A 128 -2.51 17.53 0.55
CA ILE A 128 -1.74 17.69 -0.68
C ILE A 128 -2.68 18.00 -1.85
N PRO A 129 -2.17 18.53 -2.99
CA PRO A 129 -2.95 18.63 -4.21
C PRO A 129 -3.69 17.32 -4.50
N ALA A 130 -4.98 17.43 -4.81
CA ALA A 130 -5.83 16.26 -5.03
C ALA A 130 -5.31 15.41 -6.19
N GLU A 131 -4.65 16.03 -7.17
CA GLU A 131 -4.03 15.40 -8.32
C GLU A 131 -2.87 14.48 -7.92
N TYR A 132 -2.08 14.85 -6.91
CA TYR A 132 -1.06 13.93 -6.37
C TYR A 132 -1.73 12.72 -5.72
N ALA A 133 -2.76 12.95 -4.90
CA ALA A 133 -3.49 11.87 -4.24
C ALA A 133 -4.14 10.92 -5.26
N MET A 134 -4.75 11.48 -6.31
CA MET A 134 -5.37 10.76 -7.42
C MET A 134 -4.36 9.92 -8.21
N VAL A 135 -3.25 10.52 -8.66
CA VAL A 135 -2.22 9.80 -9.43
C VAL A 135 -1.57 8.73 -8.58
N TYR A 136 -1.20 9.04 -7.33
CA TYR A 136 -0.62 8.07 -6.40
C TYR A 136 -1.55 6.88 -6.16
N SER A 137 -2.82 7.12 -5.84
CA SER A 137 -3.76 6.04 -5.55
C SER A 137 -4.17 5.25 -6.80
N ALA A 138 -4.26 5.89 -7.96
CA ALA A 138 -4.50 5.18 -9.23
C ALA A 138 -3.30 4.33 -9.64
N ASP A 139 -2.05 4.80 -9.48
CA ASP A 139 -0.86 3.97 -9.72
C ASP A 139 -0.77 2.85 -8.69
N PHE A 140 -1.09 3.10 -7.42
CA PHE A 140 -1.15 2.05 -6.42
C PHE A 140 -2.13 0.94 -6.84
N TYR A 141 -3.36 1.28 -7.23
CA TYR A 141 -4.31 0.30 -7.77
C TYR A 141 -3.71 -0.48 -8.95
N TYR A 142 -3.18 0.25 -9.94
CA TYR A 142 -2.60 -0.32 -11.13
C TYR A 142 -1.45 -1.29 -10.84
N GLN A 143 -0.47 -0.88 -10.04
CA GLN A 143 0.68 -1.71 -9.68
C GLN A 143 0.28 -2.92 -8.82
N GLN A 144 -0.68 -2.78 -7.89
CA GLN A 144 -1.12 -3.91 -7.09
C GLN A 144 -1.80 -4.98 -7.96
N VAL A 145 -2.65 -4.55 -8.91
CA VAL A 145 -3.27 -5.49 -9.87
C VAL A 145 -2.21 -6.12 -10.77
N LEU A 146 -1.23 -5.36 -11.25
CA LEU A 146 -0.15 -5.93 -12.06
C LEU A 146 0.71 -6.96 -11.30
N ASN A 147 0.87 -6.79 -9.98
CA ASN A 147 1.70 -7.66 -9.15
C ASN A 147 1.01 -8.95 -8.69
N GLY A 148 -0.31 -8.91 -8.46
CA GLY A 148 -1.06 -10.06 -7.95
C GLY A 148 -2.58 -9.95 -8.11
N GLY A 149 -3.04 -9.25 -9.14
CA GLY A 149 -4.45 -9.11 -9.46
C GLY A 149 -5.23 -8.23 -8.48
N HIS A 150 -6.53 -8.12 -8.72
CA HIS A 150 -7.46 -7.36 -7.87
C HIS A 150 -7.55 -7.93 -6.46
N GLY A 151 -7.24 -9.22 -6.27
CA GLY A 151 -7.08 -9.83 -4.94
C GLY A 151 -5.96 -9.19 -4.12
N GLN A 152 -4.77 -9.01 -4.72
CA GLN A 152 -3.65 -8.34 -4.04
C GLN A 152 -3.97 -6.87 -3.73
N PHE A 153 -4.61 -6.14 -4.67
CA PHE A 153 -5.06 -4.78 -4.41
C PHE A 153 -6.05 -4.72 -3.24
N THR A 154 -7.05 -5.59 -3.22
CA THR A 154 -8.06 -5.64 -2.14
C THR A 154 -7.42 -5.91 -0.78
N HIS A 155 -6.41 -6.79 -0.74
CA HIS A 155 -5.64 -7.06 0.47
C HIS A 155 -4.84 -5.84 0.94
N ASN A 156 -4.03 -5.26 0.05
CA ASN A 156 -3.09 -4.19 0.40
C ASN A 156 -3.77 -2.82 0.61
N ALA A 157 -4.96 -2.61 0.04
CA ALA A 157 -5.77 -1.42 0.26
C ALA A 157 -6.73 -1.55 1.46
N ALA A 158 -6.75 -2.68 2.16
CA ALA A 158 -7.64 -2.89 3.30
C ALA A 158 -7.34 -1.90 4.42
N GLY A 159 -8.38 -1.23 4.94
CA GLY A 159 -8.23 -0.19 5.98
C GLY A 159 -7.72 1.16 5.47
N HIS A 160 -7.56 1.33 4.15
CA HIS A 160 -7.09 2.57 3.54
C HIS A 160 -8.18 3.19 2.64
N GLU A 161 -9.27 3.70 3.25
CA GLU A 161 -10.42 4.26 2.52
C GLU A 161 -10.04 5.36 1.53
N ASN A 162 -9.08 6.21 1.89
CA ASN A 162 -8.56 7.26 1.02
C ASN A 162 -7.94 6.68 -0.27
N THR A 163 -7.26 5.54 -0.21
CA THR A 163 -6.70 4.89 -1.39
C THR A 163 -7.80 4.49 -2.38
N TRP A 164 -8.90 3.89 -1.90
CA TRP A 164 -10.03 3.54 -2.76
C TRP A 164 -10.69 4.79 -3.36
N ARG A 165 -10.97 5.79 -2.52
CA ARG A 165 -11.62 7.03 -2.92
C ARG A 165 -10.81 7.77 -3.98
N PHE A 166 -9.52 7.97 -3.75
CA PHE A 166 -8.65 8.71 -4.68
C PHE A 166 -8.30 7.90 -5.93
N ALA A 167 -8.17 6.57 -5.84
CA ALA A 167 -7.98 5.73 -7.03
C ALA A 167 -9.17 5.89 -8.00
N ARG A 168 -10.40 5.72 -7.50
CA ARG A 168 -11.61 5.89 -8.31
C ARG A 168 -11.74 7.30 -8.87
N ALA A 169 -11.54 8.32 -8.02
CA ALA A 169 -11.63 9.72 -8.44
C ALA A 169 -10.56 10.06 -9.49
N GLY A 170 -9.34 9.55 -9.33
CA GLY A 170 -8.25 9.75 -10.28
C GLY A 170 -8.51 9.11 -11.63
N LEU A 171 -8.91 7.83 -11.65
CA LEU A 171 -9.27 7.12 -12.88
C LEU A 171 -10.37 7.87 -13.66
N ALA A 172 -11.39 8.36 -12.95
CA ALA A 172 -12.44 9.17 -13.55
C ALA A 172 -11.93 10.52 -14.08
N ALA A 173 -11.17 11.28 -13.28
CA ALA A 173 -10.66 12.59 -13.67
C ALA A 173 -9.68 12.53 -14.85
N MET A 174 -8.92 11.43 -14.96
CA MET A 174 -7.98 11.15 -16.05
C MET A 174 -8.66 10.66 -17.33
N GLY A 175 -9.96 10.34 -17.29
CA GLY A 175 -10.65 9.75 -18.44
C GLY A 175 -10.20 8.31 -18.74
N ALA A 176 -9.64 7.60 -17.75
CA ALA A 176 -9.19 6.21 -17.87
C ALA A 176 -10.38 5.25 -17.77
N ALA A 177 -11.32 5.35 -18.72
CA ALA A 177 -12.65 4.74 -18.64
C ALA A 177 -12.62 3.22 -18.45
N ASP A 178 -11.76 2.49 -19.17
CA ASP A 178 -11.68 1.03 -19.08
C ASP A 178 -11.11 0.57 -17.73
N TYR A 179 -10.10 1.28 -17.21
CA TYR A 179 -9.56 1.04 -15.88
C TYR A 179 -10.57 1.38 -14.77
N LEU A 180 -11.32 2.47 -14.93
CA LEU A 180 -12.41 2.84 -14.01
C LEU A 180 -13.52 1.78 -14.01
N ALA A 181 -13.89 1.25 -15.18
CA ALA A 181 -14.89 0.19 -15.29
C ALA A 181 -14.44 -1.08 -14.55
N ALA A 182 -13.17 -1.46 -14.70
CA ALA A 182 -12.61 -2.59 -13.97
C ALA A 182 -12.63 -2.36 -12.44
N PHE A 183 -12.26 -1.15 -12.00
CA PHE A 183 -12.30 -0.76 -10.59
C PHE A 183 -13.73 -0.81 -10.02
N ASP A 184 -14.70 -0.26 -10.74
CA ASP A 184 -16.11 -0.22 -10.31
C ASP A 184 -16.72 -1.62 -10.27
N GLU A 185 -16.33 -2.51 -11.20
CA GLU A 185 -16.74 -3.92 -11.17
C GLU A 185 -16.15 -4.67 -9.96
N LEU A 186 -14.88 -4.44 -9.61
CA LEU A 186 -14.31 -4.95 -8.36
C LEU A 186 -15.14 -4.48 -7.16
N CYS A 187 -15.41 -3.17 -7.05
CA CYS A 187 -16.21 -2.64 -5.95
C CYS A 187 -17.60 -3.29 -5.88
N ALA A 188 -18.25 -3.51 -7.03
CA ALA A 188 -19.54 -4.20 -7.10
C ALA A 188 -19.45 -5.66 -6.65
N ILE A 189 -18.38 -6.39 -7.01
CA ILE A 189 -18.15 -7.76 -6.54
C ILE A 189 -18.03 -7.80 -5.01
N LEU A 190 -17.21 -6.92 -4.43
CA LEU A 190 -16.96 -6.86 -2.99
C LEU A 190 -18.21 -6.42 -2.20
N ALA A 191 -19.03 -5.53 -2.74
CA ALA A 191 -20.22 -5.04 -2.07
C ALA A 191 -21.38 -6.06 -2.03
N ARG A 192 -21.43 -7.00 -2.98
CA ARG A 192 -22.54 -7.97 -3.10
C ARG A 192 -22.53 -9.05 -2.04
N ASP A 193 -21.36 -9.49 -1.59
CA ASP A 193 -21.21 -10.60 -0.65
C ASP A 193 -20.00 -10.35 0.28
N PRO A 194 -20.24 -9.99 1.56
CA PRO A 194 -19.17 -9.75 2.53
C PRO A 194 -18.27 -10.96 2.79
N ALA A 195 -18.82 -12.19 2.76
CA ALA A 195 -18.03 -13.41 3.00
C ALA A 195 -17.09 -13.67 1.82
N ARG A 196 -17.58 -13.49 0.60
CA ARG A 196 -16.78 -13.54 -0.62
C ARG A 196 -15.71 -12.44 -0.66
N ALA A 197 -16.07 -11.20 -0.29
CA ALA A 197 -15.13 -10.09 -0.22
C ALA A 197 -13.98 -10.38 0.76
N GLU A 198 -14.31 -10.94 1.93
CA GLU A 198 -13.31 -11.35 2.92
C GLU A 198 -12.43 -12.51 2.41
N ALA A 199 -12.99 -13.46 1.67
CA ALA A 199 -12.22 -14.54 1.05
C ALA A 199 -11.24 -14.00 -0.01
N ILE A 200 -11.69 -13.09 -0.89
CA ILE A 200 -10.84 -12.42 -1.89
C ILE A 200 -9.70 -11.65 -1.20
N ARG A 201 -10.03 -10.88 -0.17
CA ARG A 201 -9.06 -10.09 0.61
C ARG A 201 -8.03 -10.97 1.32
N LYS A 202 -8.45 -12.07 1.94
CA LYS A 202 -7.54 -13.02 2.61
C LYS A 202 -6.69 -13.80 1.61
N GLY A 203 -7.24 -14.13 0.45
CA GLY A 203 -6.52 -14.82 -0.62
C GLY A 203 -5.39 -13.97 -1.20
N ALA A 204 -5.53 -12.64 -1.18
CA ALA A 204 -4.48 -11.69 -1.59
C ALA A 204 -3.90 -11.95 -2.99
N GLY A 205 -4.68 -12.55 -3.90
CA GLY A 205 -4.24 -12.93 -5.24
C GLY A 205 -3.52 -14.28 -5.34
N PHE A 206 -3.49 -15.06 -4.26
CA PHE A 206 -2.86 -16.38 -4.20
C PHE A 206 -3.89 -17.51 -4.04
N GLY A 207 -3.47 -18.73 -4.40
CA GLY A 207 -4.31 -19.93 -4.29
C GLY A 207 -5.42 -19.98 -5.34
N THR A 208 -6.60 -20.46 -4.93
CA THR A 208 -7.79 -20.48 -5.78
C THR A 208 -8.35 -19.07 -5.88
N ILE A 209 -8.21 -18.45 -7.05
CA ILE A 209 -8.74 -17.11 -7.33
C ILE A 209 -10.23 -17.22 -7.61
N ASP A 210 -11.00 -16.27 -7.09
CA ASP A 210 -12.42 -16.15 -7.42
C ASP A 210 -12.62 -15.98 -8.94
N PRO A 211 -13.51 -16.76 -9.60
CA PRO A 211 -13.63 -16.73 -11.06
C PRO A 211 -13.98 -15.35 -11.65
N ALA A 212 -14.75 -14.52 -10.95
CA ALA A 212 -15.05 -13.16 -11.45
C ALA A 212 -13.83 -12.23 -11.32
N ILE A 213 -13.04 -12.41 -10.26
CA ILE A 213 -11.76 -11.71 -10.09
C ILE A 213 -10.76 -12.15 -11.16
N GLU A 214 -10.66 -13.45 -11.44
CA GLU A 214 -9.77 -13.96 -12.50
C GLU A 214 -10.14 -13.42 -13.89
N ALA A 215 -11.44 -13.35 -14.20
CA ALA A 215 -11.93 -12.74 -15.44
C ALA A 215 -11.61 -11.24 -15.51
N LEU A 216 -11.78 -10.53 -14.41
CA LEU A 216 -11.45 -9.10 -14.29
C LEU A 216 -9.95 -8.84 -14.47
N ASP A 217 -9.11 -9.64 -13.80
CA ASP A 217 -7.66 -9.62 -13.93
C ASP A 217 -7.23 -9.84 -15.37
N THR A 218 -7.80 -10.84 -16.05
CA THR A 218 -7.50 -11.16 -17.45
C THR A 218 -7.75 -9.96 -18.36
N ARG A 219 -8.91 -9.30 -18.24
CA ARG A 219 -9.22 -8.08 -19.02
C ARG A 219 -8.28 -6.93 -18.70
N PHE A 220 -7.94 -6.76 -17.42
CA PHE A 220 -7.02 -5.71 -16.98
C PHE A 220 -5.62 -5.90 -17.55
N PHE A 221 -5.09 -7.13 -17.57
CA PHE A 221 -3.78 -7.41 -18.14
C PHE A 221 -3.75 -7.17 -19.65
N GLU A 222 -4.81 -7.50 -20.38
CA GLU A 222 -4.90 -7.19 -21.81
C GLU A 222 -4.98 -5.68 -22.07
N LEU A 223 -5.76 -4.96 -21.25
CA LEU A 223 -5.82 -3.50 -21.29
C LEU A 223 -4.45 -2.88 -21.02
N HIS A 224 -3.70 -3.37 -20.03
CA HIS A 224 -2.33 -2.91 -19.75
C HIS A 224 -1.41 -3.07 -20.95
N ARG A 225 -1.49 -4.19 -21.68
CA ARG A 225 -0.62 -4.44 -22.85
C ARG A 225 -0.88 -3.47 -23.99
N THR A 226 -2.12 -3.03 -24.17
CA THR A 226 -2.55 -2.23 -25.31
C THR A 226 -2.58 -0.73 -24.99
N ALA A 227 -2.92 -0.36 -23.76
CA ALA A 227 -3.02 1.01 -23.29
C ALA A 227 -2.56 1.14 -21.83
N PRO A 228 -1.24 1.17 -21.56
CA PRO A 228 -0.71 1.34 -20.21
C PRO A 228 -1.24 2.62 -19.54
N LEU A 229 -1.68 2.51 -18.28
CA LEU A 229 -2.28 3.64 -17.56
C LEU A 229 -1.33 4.83 -17.39
N THR A 230 -0.01 4.57 -17.34
CA THR A 230 1.03 5.59 -17.27
C THR A 230 1.01 6.55 -18.47
N GLY A 231 0.59 6.06 -19.64
CA GLY A 231 0.38 6.87 -20.84
C GLY A 231 -0.79 7.87 -20.73
N ILE A 232 -1.69 7.67 -19.76
CA ILE A 232 -2.81 8.57 -19.46
C ILE A 232 -2.44 9.51 -18.31
N MET A 233 -1.83 8.97 -17.25
CA MET A 233 -1.49 9.72 -16.03
C MET A 233 -0.55 10.89 -16.30
N THR A 234 0.54 10.65 -17.02
CA THR A 234 1.59 11.66 -17.23
C THR A 234 1.05 12.88 -17.98
N PRO A 235 0.43 12.74 -19.17
CA PRO A 235 -0.14 13.90 -19.89
C PRO A 235 -1.22 14.62 -19.08
N TRP A 236 -2.06 13.89 -18.36
CA TRP A 236 -3.12 14.50 -17.56
C TRP A 236 -2.57 15.40 -16.46
N LEU A 237 -1.56 14.92 -15.72
CA LEU A 237 -0.94 15.65 -14.62
C LEU A 237 -0.17 16.87 -15.14
N VAL A 238 0.65 16.70 -16.19
CA VAL A 238 1.46 17.80 -16.75
C VAL A 238 0.59 18.92 -17.30
N ALA A 239 -0.63 18.62 -17.75
CA ALA A 239 -1.57 19.62 -18.26
C ALA A 239 -2.29 20.43 -17.17
N ARG A 240 -2.06 20.17 -15.87
CA ARG A 240 -2.73 20.92 -14.78
C ARG A 240 -2.14 22.33 -14.64
N PRO A 241 -2.96 23.39 -14.53
CA PRO A 241 -2.46 24.76 -14.39
C PRO A 241 -1.71 25.02 -13.06
N GLU A 242 -1.90 24.17 -12.06
CA GLU A 242 -1.25 24.25 -10.75
C GLU A 242 0.16 23.61 -10.74
N VAL A 243 0.62 23.05 -11.87
CA VAL A 243 1.95 22.47 -12.00
C VAL A 243 3.02 23.57 -12.08
N GLU A 244 3.98 23.49 -11.16
CA GLU A 244 5.21 24.26 -11.17
C GLU A 244 6.38 23.32 -11.43
N VAL A 245 7.03 23.50 -12.59
CA VAL A 245 8.23 22.74 -12.95
C VAL A 245 9.45 23.46 -12.40
N LEU A 246 10.27 22.74 -11.63
CA LEU A 246 11.44 23.26 -10.94
C LEU A 246 12.72 22.57 -11.38
N PRO A 247 13.88 23.27 -11.41
CA PRO A 247 15.19 22.62 -11.46
C PRO A 247 15.35 21.61 -10.31
N ALA A 248 16.13 20.54 -10.53
CA ALA A 248 16.23 19.43 -9.58
C ALA A 248 16.56 19.86 -8.13
N GLU A 249 17.51 20.79 -7.96
CA GLU A 249 17.87 21.30 -6.63
C GLU A 249 16.77 22.15 -5.99
N ALA A 250 16.05 22.94 -6.80
CA ALA A 250 14.94 23.76 -6.32
C ALA A 250 13.74 22.90 -5.93
N PHE A 251 13.49 21.81 -6.68
CA PHE A 251 12.49 20.80 -6.34
C PHE A 251 12.80 20.15 -4.97
N ALA A 252 14.04 19.69 -4.77
CA ALA A 252 14.45 19.09 -3.50
C ALA A 252 14.29 20.07 -2.32
N ARG A 253 14.80 21.30 -2.45
CA ARG A 253 14.64 22.34 -1.42
C ARG A 253 13.18 22.64 -1.11
N ARG A 254 12.32 22.70 -2.13
CA ARG A 254 10.89 22.96 -1.93
C ARG A 254 10.21 21.85 -1.13
N LEU A 255 10.57 20.58 -1.37
CA LEU A 255 10.04 19.48 -0.56
C LEU A 255 10.52 19.58 0.89
N ASP A 256 11.81 19.86 1.11
CA ASP A 256 12.36 20.04 2.45
C ASP A 256 11.70 21.21 3.20
N GLU A 257 11.44 22.33 2.52
CA GLU A 257 10.70 23.48 3.07
C GLU A 257 9.30 23.10 3.54
N LEU A 258 8.55 22.33 2.74
CA LEU A 258 7.22 21.85 3.11
C LEU A 258 7.28 20.87 4.30
N ALA A 259 8.28 19.98 4.29
CA ALA A 259 8.47 18.96 5.33
C ALA A 259 8.93 19.52 6.70
N ALA A 260 9.49 20.73 6.71
CA ALA A 260 10.02 21.39 7.89
C ALA A 260 8.95 22.06 8.78
N ASP A 261 7.67 22.03 8.40
CA ASP A 261 6.61 22.64 9.20
C ASP A 261 6.54 22.03 10.63
N PRO A 262 6.66 22.83 11.70
CA PRO A 262 6.60 22.35 13.07
C PRO A 262 5.30 21.60 13.41
N ALA A 263 4.17 21.95 12.80
CA ALA A 263 2.90 21.27 13.01
C ALA A 263 2.93 19.82 12.49
N LEU A 264 3.69 19.55 11.43
CA LEU A 264 3.94 18.19 10.94
C LEU A 264 4.77 17.39 11.94
N ALA A 265 5.81 17.99 12.53
CA ALA A 265 6.62 17.32 13.56
C ALA A 265 5.78 16.92 14.78
N ALA A 266 5.01 17.87 15.32
CA ALA A 266 4.10 17.62 16.44
C ALA A 266 3.06 16.54 16.11
N ARG A 267 2.51 16.55 14.89
CA ARG A 267 1.59 15.51 14.44
C ARG A 267 2.25 14.14 14.38
N ARG A 268 3.46 14.03 13.82
CA ARG A 268 4.19 12.75 13.75
C ARG A 268 4.47 12.20 15.15
N GLU A 269 4.87 13.05 16.09
CA GLU A 269 5.05 12.66 17.49
C GLU A 269 3.75 12.14 18.10
N ALA A 270 2.63 12.85 17.90
CA ALA A 270 1.32 12.41 18.38
C ALA A 270 0.89 11.07 17.75
N GLN A 271 1.09 10.90 16.44
CA GLN A 271 0.80 9.64 15.75
C GLN A 271 1.67 8.49 16.24
N GLN A 272 2.97 8.73 16.46
CA GLN A 272 3.88 7.73 17.01
C GLN A 272 3.50 7.35 18.44
N ALA A 273 3.13 8.32 19.27
CA ALA A 273 2.64 8.09 20.63
C ALA A 273 1.33 7.30 20.63
N ALA A 274 0.37 7.64 19.77
CA ALA A 274 -0.88 6.91 19.63
C ALA A 274 -0.67 5.47 19.11
N ALA A 275 0.18 5.29 18.09
CA ALA A 275 0.53 3.97 17.58
C ALA A 275 1.26 3.12 18.63
N LEU A 276 2.15 3.72 19.42
CA LEU A 276 2.78 3.04 20.55
C LEU A 276 1.74 2.65 21.60
N ALA A 277 0.85 3.57 21.99
CA ALA A 277 -0.21 3.31 22.96
C ALA A 277 -1.14 2.16 22.51
N GLU A 278 -1.49 2.11 21.23
CA GLU A 278 -2.28 1.01 20.67
C GLU A 278 -1.53 -0.32 20.76
N ARG A 279 -0.25 -0.36 20.35
CA ARG A 279 0.58 -1.57 20.45
C ARG A 279 0.77 -2.01 21.89
N MET A 280 0.84 -1.07 22.83
CA MET A 280 0.90 -1.34 24.27
C MET A 280 -0.39 -1.94 24.83
N LYS A 281 -1.46 -2.12 24.05
CA LYS A 281 -2.61 -2.96 24.47
C LYS A 281 -2.32 -4.46 24.37
N ASP A 282 -1.39 -4.88 23.51
CA ASP A 282 -0.93 -6.26 23.42
C ASP A 282 0.01 -6.59 24.60
N ALA A 283 -0.34 -7.62 25.38
CA ALA A 283 0.41 -8.00 26.58
C ALA A 283 1.86 -8.41 26.27
N SER A 284 2.06 -9.07 25.13
CA SER A 284 3.33 -9.57 24.67
C SER A 284 4.23 -8.42 24.20
N PHE A 285 3.65 -7.45 23.48
CA PHE A 285 4.33 -6.20 23.13
C PHE A 285 4.75 -5.39 24.37
N ARG A 286 3.85 -5.23 25.37
CA ARG A 286 4.18 -4.55 26.63
C ARG A 286 5.38 -5.17 27.33
N LEU A 287 5.39 -6.50 27.42
CA LEU A 287 6.47 -7.25 28.04
C LEU A 287 7.80 -7.05 27.29
N GLY A 288 7.80 -7.22 25.96
CA GLY A 288 8.98 -7.00 25.13
C GLY A 288 9.53 -5.57 25.29
N HIS A 289 8.64 -4.58 25.28
CA HIS A 289 9.00 -3.18 25.50
C HIS A 289 9.60 -2.93 26.90
N ALA A 290 9.04 -3.52 27.95
CA ALA A 290 9.55 -3.39 29.32
C ALA A 290 10.94 -4.03 29.48
N LEU A 291 11.16 -5.21 28.88
CA LEU A 291 12.45 -5.91 28.89
C LEU A 291 13.54 -5.11 28.16
N ALA A 292 13.23 -4.58 26.97
CA ALA A 292 14.15 -3.74 26.23
C ALA A 292 14.52 -2.48 27.03
N LYS A 293 13.53 -1.82 27.64
CA LYS A 293 13.76 -0.64 28.50
C LYS A 293 14.66 -0.98 29.70
N LYS A 294 14.45 -2.11 30.36
CA LYS A 294 15.30 -2.59 31.48
C LYS A 294 16.75 -2.83 31.04
N ALA A 295 16.95 -3.24 29.79
CA ALA A 295 18.26 -3.44 29.18
C ALA A 295 18.89 -2.16 28.59
N GLY A 296 18.24 -0.99 28.72
CA GLY A 296 18.72 0.26 28.10
C GLY A 296 18.65 0.26 26.56
N ARG A 297 17.73 -0.54 25.98
CA ARG A 297 17.57 -0.72 24.53
C ARG A 297 16.22 -0.15 24.05
N THR A 298 16.15 0.20 22.77
CA THR A 298 14.91 0.66 22.12
C THR A 298 14.16 -0.51 21.47
N PHE A 299 12.88 -0.69 21.82
CA PHE A 299 12.01 -1.74 21.26
C PHE A 299 11.31 -1.25 19.99
N GLN A 300 11.59 -1.85 18.83
CA GLN A 300 10.98 -1.41 17.56
C GLN A 300 9.85 -2.32 17.08
N HIS A 301 10.08 -3.63 17.06
CA HIS A 301 9.17 -4.58 16.45
C HIS A 301 9.10 -5.93 17.17
N TRP A 302 7.99 -6.62 16.91
CA TRP A 302 7.59 -7.90 17.47
C TRP A 302 7.29 -8.85 16.31
N SER A 303 7.96 -10.00 16.28
CA SER A 303 7.58 -11.11 15.40
C SER A 303 7.58 -12.41 16.20
N HIS A 304 6.60 -13.26 15.93
CA HIS A 304 6.64 -14.65 16.35
C HIS A 304 7.68 -15.40 15.51
N ALA A 305 8.58 -16.15 16.16
CA ALA A 305 9.40 -17.12 15.45
C ALA A 305 8.54 -18.34 15.10
N LEU A 306 8.58 -18.77 13.84
CA LEU A 306 7.85 -19.95 13.35
C LEU A 306 8.57 -21.28 13.64
N LYS A 307 9.68 -21.24 14.37
CA LYS A 307 10.53 -22.41 14.67
C LYS A 307 11.12 -22.29 16.06
N ASP A 308 11.33 -23.45 16.68
CA ASP A 308 12.08 -23.61 17.91
C ASP A 308 13.47 -22.98 17.78
N ILE A 309 13.91 -22.25 18.82
CA ILE A 309 15.24 -21.61 18.85
C ILE A 309 16.05 -22.18 20.01
N GLU A 310 17.33 -22.47 19.76
CA GLU A 310 18.26 -22.86 20.81
C GLU A 310 19.00 -21.66 21.41
N LEU A 311 18.82 -21.43 22.72
CA LEU A 311 19.43 -20.35 23.49
C LEU A 311 19.90 -20.87 24.84
N GLY A 312 21.13 -20.53 25.24
CA GLY A 312 21.70 -20.97 26.53
C GLY A 312 21.74 -22.49 26.71
N GLY A 313 21.85 -23.26 25.62
CA GLY A 313 21.85 -24.73 25.65
C GLY A 313 20.47 -25.36 25.86
N ARG A 314 19.38 -24.61 25.67
CA ARG A 314 17.99 -25.10 25.73
C ARG A 314 17.23 -24.75 24.45
N THR A 315 16.31 -25.63 24.06
CA THR A 315 15.39 -25.41 22.93
C THR A 315 14.10 -24.75 23.41
N TRP A 316 13.66 -23.72 22.71
CA TRP A 316 12.50 -22.91 23.07
C TRP A 316 11.47 -22.96 21.94
N PRO A 317 10.29 -23.55 22.17
CA PRO A 317 9.28 -23.74 21.11
C PRO A 317 8.48 -22.46 20.76
N ASP A 318 8.46 -21.48 21.66
CA ASP A 318 7.75 -20.20 21.48
C ASP A 318 8.69 -19.03 21.81
N VAL A 319 9.42 -18.57 20.79
CA VAL A 319 10.38 -17.46 20.97
C VAL A 319 9.84 -16.17 20.39
N LEU A 320 9.88 -15.16 21.23
CA LEU A 320 9.50 -13.80 20.90
C LEU A 320 10.73 -13.08 20.40
N VAL A 321 10.74 -12.63 19.14
CA VAL A 321 11.90 -11.96 18.58
C VAL A 321 11.77 -10.46 18.80
N HIS A 322 12.64 -9.92 19.65
CA HIS A 322 12.93 -8.50 19.76
C HIS A 322 13.84 -8.08 18.61
N VAL A 323 13.49 -7.00 17.91
CA VAL A 323 14.42 -6.36 16.97
C VAL A 323 14.61 -4.91 17.38
N SER A 324 15.87 -4.54 17.62
CA SER A 324 16.35 -3.17 17.79
C SER A 324 17.40 -2.87 16.71
N GLU A 325 17.74 -1.59 16.54
CA GLU A 325 18.77 -1.14 15.58
C GLU A 325 20.14 -1.76 15.81
N GLU A 326 20.47 -2.08 17.07
CA GLU A 326 21.79 -2.55 17.47
C GLU A 326 21.87 -4.06 17.70
N ALA A 327 20.72 -4.71 17.90
CA ALA A 327 20.64 -6.14 18.20
C ALA A 327 19.26 -6.73 17.87
N ILE A 328 19.27 -7.96 17.35
CA ILE A 328 18.13 -8.87 17.47
C ILE A 328 18.26 -9.48 18.87
N GLY A 329 17.16 -9.61 19.61
CA GLY A 329 17.14 -10.33 20.88
C GLY A 329 15.98 -11.30 20.94
N TYR A 330 16.09 -12.30 21.80
CA TYR A 330 15.03 -13.29 21.98
C TYR A 330 14.45 -13.15 23.37
N VAL A 331 13.14 -12.98 23.47
CA VAL A 331 12.40 -13.07 24.72
C VAL A 331 11.80 -14.46 24.81
N VAL A 332 12.17 -15.20 25.85
CA VAL A 332 11.70 -16.56 26.10
C VAL A 332 11.05 -16.67 27.48
N SER A 333 10.00 -17.48 27.58
CA SER A 333 9.31 -17.78 28.84
C SER A 333 9.59 -19.22 29.26
N PRO A 334 10.23 -19.48 30.42
CA PRO A 334 10.44 -20.83 30.95
C PRO A 334 9.17 -21.49 31.51
N GLY A 335 7.99 -20.87 31.40
CA GLY A 335 6.74 -21.42 31.92
C GLY A 335 6.47 -21.12 33.41
N ASN A 336 7.24 -20.22 34.02
CA ASN A 336 7.14 -19.85 35.44
C ASN A 336 6.89 -18.35 35.68
N GLY A 337 6.42 -17.63 34.66
CA GLY A 337 6.25 -16.17 34.73
C GLY A 337 7.56 -15.38 34.75
N VAL A 338 8.69 -16.03 34.47
CA VAL A 338 9.97 -15.37 34.19
C VAL A 338 10.10 -15.20 32.67
N TYR A 339 10.71 -14.11 32.25
CA TYR A 339 10.99 -13.81 30.86
C TYR A 339 12.42 -13.34 30.75
N GLU A 340 13.15 -13.91 29.80
CA GLU A 340 14.56 -13.65 29.62
C GLU A 340 14.80 -13.05 28.24
N LEU A 341 15.54 -11.95 28.17
CA LEU A 341 16.01 -11.33 26.93
C LEU A 341 17.44 -11.80 26.64
N TYR A 342 17.66 -12.38 25.47
CA TYR A 342 18.96 -12.79 24.96
C TYR A 342 19.44 -11.87 23.84
N ASP A 343 20.75 -11.77 23.64
CA ASP A 343 21.37 -11.18 22.46
C ASP A 343 21.41 -12.23 21.34
N ALA A 344 20.92 -11.93 20.15
CA ALA A 344 20.83 -12.93 19.08
C ALA A 344 22.17 -13.27 18.44
N ARG A 345 23.20 -12.41 18.56
CA ARG A 345 24.52 -12.65 17.98
C ARG A 345 25.36 -13.53 18.90
N SER A 346 25.47 -13.13 20.16
CA SER A 346 26.25 -13.87 21.17
C SER A 346 25.49 -15.04 21.79
N ARG A 347 24.14 -15.04 21.69
CA ARG A 347 23.25 -15.96 22.41
C ARG A 347 23.39 -15.89 23.92
N GLU A 348 23.96 -14.80 24.45
CA GLU A 348 24.08 -14.54 25.88
C GLU A 348 22.82 -13.84 26.41
N ARG A 349 22.54 -14.05 27.70
CA ARG A 349 21.39 -13.45 28.37
C ARG A 349 21.69 -12.00 28.76
N ILE A 350 20.87 -11.07 28.30
CA ILE A 350 21.00 -9.62 28.56
C ILE A 350 20.17 -9.20 29.79
N ALA A 351 18.93 -9.66 29.91
CA ALA A 351 18.03 -9.22 30.97
C ALA A 351 17.04 -10.31 31.39
N VAL A 352 16.53 -10.19 32.62
CA VAL A 352 15.50 -11.08 33.19
C VAL A 352 14.38 -10.24 33.80
N TRP A 353 13.14 -10.65 33.60
CA TRP A 353 11.94 -10.05 34.18
C TRP A 353 11.05 -11.13 34.77
N SER A 354 10.55 -10.93 35.98
CA SER A 354 9.64 -11.86 36.66
C SER A 354 8.31 -11.17 36.95
N ILE A 355 7.20 -11.85 36.67
CA ILE A 355 5.85 -11.40 37.04
C ILE A 355 5.74 -11.26 38.57
N LEU A 356 6.40 -12.14 39.33
CA LEU A 356 6.31 -12.19 40.80
C LEU A 356 6.97 -10.97 41.48
N GLU A 357 7.98 -10.37 40.86
CA GLU A 357 8.74 -9.26 41.44
C GLU A 357 8.17 -7.88 41.09
N ASN A 358 7.38 -7.79 40.00
CA ASN A 358 6.90 -6.52 39.45
C ASN A 358 5.37 -6.37 39.47
N GLY A 359 4.65 -7.37 39.98
CA GLY A 359 3.20 -7.34 40.15
C GLY A 359 2.78 -6.55 41.38
N THR A 360 2.65 -5.23 41.27
CA THR A 360 1.76 -4.46 42.14
C THR A 360 0.77 -3.66 41.34
N GLY A 361 -0.52 -4.00 41.51
CA GLY A 361 -1.60 -3.02 41.53
C GLY A 361 -2.62 -3.08 40.39
N THR A 362 -3.58 -4.02 40.45
CA THR A 362 -5.02 -3.70 40.37
C THR A 362 -5.87 -4.87 40.93
N GLY A 363 -6.48 -4.65 42.11
CA GLY A 363 -7.68 -5.31 42.66
C GLY A 363 -7.53 -6.79 43.08
N GLY A 364 -7.74 -7.22 44.33
CA GLY A 364 -8.65 -6.70 45.36
C GLY A 364 -9.83 -7.66 45.50
N ALA A 365 -9.73 -8.54 46.52
CA ALA A 365 -10.71 -9.43 47.16
C ALA A 365 -12.00 -9.84 46.43
#